data_AF-A0A5M3XUU3-F1
#
_entry.id   AF-A0A5M3XUU3-F1
#
_cell.length_a   1.000
_cell.length_b   1.000
_cell.length_c   1.000
_cell.angle_alpha   90.00
_cell.angle_beta   90.00
_cell.angle_gamma   90.00
#
_symmetry.space_group_name_H-M   'P 1'
#
loop_
_entity.id
_entity.type
_entity.pdbx_description
1 polymer ?
#
loop_
_entity_poly.entity_id
_entity_poly.type
_entity_poly.pdbx_seq_one_letter_code
_entity_poly.pdbx_strand_id
1 'polypeptide(L)'
;MSHVLIPAVLAPMTAIVVATLGTFLVYVITRRVPEGIRSRGFKLGQIGSASLVSLAHGTNDAQKTMGVITLALITGGVIRQDAGVPFWVIVASATSISLGTYLGGWRVIRTMGKGLTEIETPQGFAAESSSAAVIFSSSHFGFPLSTTQVCAGSVIGAGLGKRLAEVRWSVAARMGVAWLITIPAAALVGALAWASANRIGGSLGVLTVSGVSAVLSGGLYLLSRRAPVHAGNVNDKWTAKERSA
;
A
#
# COMPACT_ATOMS: atom_id res chain seq x y z
N MET A 1 3.02 20.18 11.20
CA MET A 1 1.84 19.63 10.48
C MET A 1 1.98 19.74 8.96
N SER A 2 2.55 20.83 8.43
CA SER A 2 2.86 21.04 7.00
C SER A 2 3.73 19.92 6.37
N HIS A 3 4.72 19.39 7.10
CA HIS A 3 5.61 18.34 6.60
C HIS A 3 4.98 16.96 6.37
N VAL A 4 3.74 16.72 6.82
CA VAL A 4 3.05 15.42 6.68
C VAL A 4 1.87 15.51 5.71
N LEU A 5 1.10 16.61 5.78
CA LEU A 5 -0.05 16.84 4.90
C LEU A 5 0.36 17.11 3.45
N ILE A 6 1.44 17.87 3.24
CA ILE A 6 1.89 18.24 1.89
C ILE A 6 2.34 16.98 1.12
N PRO A 7 3.21 16.10 1.65
CA PRO A 7 3.55 14.85 0.96
C PRO A 7 2.34 13.93 0.75
N ALA A 8 1.40 13.86 1.70
CA ALA A 8 0.23 12.99 1.58
C ALA A 8 -0.70 13.37 0.42
N VAL A 9 -0.80 14.67 0.09
CA VAL A 9 -1.59 15.14 -1.06
C VAL A 9 -0.76 15.14 -2.34
N LEU A 10 0.51 15.54 -2.27
CA LEU A 10 1.37 15.60 -3.45
C LEU A 10 1.73 14.22 -3.99
N ALA A 11 1.96 13.22 -3.12
CA ALA A 11 2.38 11.88 -3.51
C ALA A 11 1.48 11.21 -4.56
N PRO A 12 0.14 11.14 -4.39
CA PRO A 12 -0.73 10.58 -5.41
C PRO A 12 -0.73 11.43 -6.68
N MET A 13 -0.64 12.76 -6.59
CA MET A 13 -0.61 13.63 -7.78
C MET A 13 0.68 13.46 -8.58
N THR A 14 1.83 13.43 -7.91
CA THR A 14 3.12 13.15 -8.56
C THR A 14 3.13 11.77 -9.20
N ALA A 15 2.57 10.77 -8.52
CA ALA A 15 2.46 9.42 -9.05
C ALA A 15 1.56 9.36 -10.29
N ILE A 16 0.40 10.04 -10.28
CA ILE A 16 -0.49 10.16 -11.44
C ILE A 16 0.28 10.75 -12.63
N VAL A 17 0.94 11.90 -12.44
CA VAL A 17 1.65 12.59 -13.52
C VAL A 17 2.77 11.73 -14.09
N VAL A 18 3.63 11.18 -13.23
CA VAL A 18 4.77 10.35 -13.64
C VAL A 18 4.27 9.09 -14.37
N ALA A 19 3.24 8.42 -13.86
CA ALA A 19 2.70 7.23 -14.50
C ALA A 19 1.96 7.54 -15.80
N THR A 20 1.22 8.64 -15.90
CA THR A 20 0.57 9.06 -17.16
C THR A 20 1.60 9.31 -18.24
N LEU A 21 2.66 10.06 -17.94
CA LEU A 21 3.74 10.31 -18.88
C LEU A 21 4.49 9.01 -19.22
N GLY A 22 4.82 8.21 -18.22
CA GLY A 22 5.49 6.92 -18.39
C GLY A 22 4.71 5.96 -19.28
N THR A 23 3.41 5.81 -19.03
CA THR A 23 2.53 4.99 -19.86
C THR A 23 2.42 5.55 -21.27
N PHE A 24 2.21 6.85 -21.43
CA PHE A 24 2.16 7.47 -22.75
C PHE A 24 3.44 7.18 -23.56
N LEU A 25 4.61 7.38 -22.97
CA LEU A 25 5.90 7.09 -23.61
C LEU A 25 6.05 5.60 -23.95
N VAL A 26 5.67 4.70 -23.04
CA VAL A 26 5.69 3.24 -23.28
C VAL A 26 4.87 2.89 -24.53
N TYR A 27 3.64 3.40 -24.65
CA TYR A 27 2.80 3.13 -25.81
C TYR A 27 3.32 3.80 -27.09
N VAL A 28 3.87 5.01 -27.02
CA VAL A 28 4.43 5.72 -28.17
C VAL A 28 5.69 5.04 -28.72
N ILE A 29 6.61 4.63 -27.84
CA ILE A 29 7.87 4.00 -28.22
C ILE A 29 7.60 2.59 -28.77
N THR A 30 6.71 1.83 -28.13
CA THR A 30 6.45 0.44 -28.52
C THR A 30 5.38 0.25 -29.58
N ARG A 31 4.80 1.34 -30.14
CA ARG A 31 3.74 1.26 -31.16
C ARG A 31 4.15 0.54 -32.45
N ARG A 32 5.45 0.52 -32.76
CA ARG A 32 6.00 -0.14 -33.97
C ARG A 32 6.50 -1.56 -33.71
N VAL A 33 6.49 -2.02 -32.46
CA VAL A 33 6.98 -3.36 -32.08
C VAL A 33 5.86 -4.39 -32.32
N PRO A 34 6.17 -5.54 -32.95
CA PRO A 34 5.20 -6.62 -33.11
C PRO A 34 4.59 -7.05 -31.76
N GLU A 35 3.28 -7.29 -31.75
CA GLU A 35 2.52 -7.54 -30.52
C GLU A 35 3.04 -8.73 -29.70
N GLY A 36 3.46 -9.81 -30.38
CA GLY A 36 4.03 -10.99 -29.73
C GLY A 36 5.32 -10.69 -28.94
N ILE A 37 6.21 -9.88 -29.52
CA ILE A 37 7.48 -9.48 -28.87
C ILE A 37 7.18 -8.49 -27.74
N ARG A 38 6.32 -7.51 -28.01
CA ARG A 38 5.91 -6.48 -27.06
C ARG A 38 5.29 -7.11 -25.80
N SER A 39 4.33 -8.02 -25.97
CA SER A 39 3.65 -8.68 -24.85
C SER A 39 4.58 -9.53 -24.01
N ARG A 40 5.47 -10.32 -24.62
CA ARG A 40 6.48 -11.11 -23.90
C ARG A 40 7.45 -10.21 -23.13
N GLY A 41 7.95 -9.15 -23.75
CA GLY A 41 8.84 -8.19 -23.14
C GLY A 41 8.21 -7.51 -21.93
N PHE A 42 6.98 -7.00 -22.06
CA PHE A 42 6.29 -6.37 -20.93
C PHE A 42 5.91 -7.37 -19.83
N LYS A 43 5.62 -8.64 -20.13
CA LYS A 43 5.35 -9.64 -19.07
C LYS A 43 6.59 -9.86 -18.20
N LEU A 44 7.77 -9.99 -18.83
CA LEU A 44 9.04 -10.11 -18.12
C LEU A 44 9.38 -8.82 -17.37
N GLY A 45 9.21 -7.67 -18.03
CA GLY A 45 9.41 -6.36 -17.41
C GLY A 45 8.51 -6.17 -16.19
N GLN A 46 7.25 -6.60 -16.27
CA GLN A 46 6.28 -6.47 -15.20
C GLN A 46 6.66 -7.31 -13.97
N ILE A 47 7.24 -8.50 -14.16
CA ILE A 47 7.78 -9.28 -13.03
C ILE A 47 8.88 -8.48 -12.32
N GLY A 48 9.77 -7.84 -13.08
CA GLY A 48 10.82 -6.98 -12.55
C GLY A 48 10.28 -5.75 -11.82
N SER A 49 9.35 -5.00 -12.44
CA SER A 49 8.76 -3.80 -11.84
C SER A 49 7.91 -4.13 -10.60
N ALA A 50 7.15 -5.21 -10.62
CA ALA A 50 6.39 -5.67 -9.46
C ALA A 50 7.32 -6.05 -8.30
N SER A 51 8.46 -6.69 -8.59
CA SER A 51 9.49 -7.00 -7.58
C SER A 51 10.10 -5.73 -7.00
N LEU A 52 10.39 -4.72 -7.83
CA LEU A 52 10.89 -3.41 -7.37
C LEU A 52 9.87 -2.67 -6.50
N VAL A 53 8.59 -2.68 -6.85
CA VAL A 53 7.52 -2.11 -6.02
C VAL A 53 7.42 -2.87 -4.70
N SER A 54 7.50 -4.20 -4.71
CA SER A 54 7.48 -5.01 -3.49
C SER A 54 8.65 -4.66 -2.56
N LEU A 55 9.86 -4.48 -3.12
CA LEU A 55 11.03 -4.03 -2.37
C LEU A 55 10.85 -2.61 -1.81
N ALA A 56 10.38 -1.67 -2.63
CA ALA A 56 10.14 -0.29 -2.22
C ALA A 56 9.05 -0.20 -1.12
N HIS A 57 7.99 -1.00 -1.26
CA HIS A 57 6.93 -1.13 -0.27
C HIS A 57 7.46 -1.71 1.04
N GLY A 58 8.19 -2.83 0.97
CA GLY A 58 8.79 -3.47 2.14
C GLY A 58 9.75 -2.55 2.90
N THR A 59 10.65 -1.88 2.18
CA THR A 59 11.62 -0.96 2.79
C THR A 59 10.97 0.27 3.44
N ASN A 60 9.91 0.82 2.85
CA ASN A 60 9.25 2.00 3.38
C ASN A 60 8.27 1.69 4.53
N ASP A 61 7.53 0.57 4.47
CA ASP A 61 6.52 0.23 5.46
C ASP A 61 7.09 -0.53 6.66
N ALA A 62 8.11 -1.38 6.45
CA ALA A 62 8.76 -2.07 7.56
C ALA A 62 9.44 -1.08 8.53
N GLN A 63 9.96 0.05 8.03
CA GLN A 63 10.52 1.12 8.87
C GLN A 63 9.51 1.67 9.89
N LYS A 64 8.22 1.78 9.51
CA LYS A 64 7.18 2.30 10.42
C LYS A 64 6.99 1.36 11.61
N THR A 65 6.92 0.05 11.35
CA THR A 65 6.80 -0.99 12.37
C THR A 65 8.07 -1.08 13.24
N MET A 66 9.25 -1.06 12.61
CA MET A 66 10.53 -1.05 13.32
C MET A 66 10.60 0.14 14.29
N GLY A 67 10.21 1.33 13.83
CA GLY A 67 10.22 2.54 14.65
C GLY A 67 9.37 2.44 15.92
N VAL A 68 8.15 1.89 15.82
CA VAL A 68 7.27 1.72 16.99
C VAL A 68 7.85 0.70 17.98
N ILE A 69 8.36 -0.44 17.49
CA ILE A 69 8.96 -1.46 18.35
C ILE A 69 10.22 -0.93 19.02
N THR A 70 11.12 -0.29 18.28
CA THR A 70 12.35 0.30 18.81
C THR A 70 12.04 1.40 19.83
N LEU A 71 11.05 2.25 19.58
CA LEU A 71 10.61 3.26 20.56
C LEU A 71 10.15 2.60 21.86
N ALA A 72 9.34 1.54 21.78
CA ALA A 72 8.88 0.79 22.95
C ALA A 72 10.06 0.20 23.75
N LEU A 73 11.06 -0.39 23.06
CA LEU A 73 12.25 -0.95 23.70
C LEU A 73 13.11 0.13 24.40
N ILE A 74 13.25 1.31 23.78
CA ILE A 74 13.95 2.45 24.38
C ILE A 74 13.20 2.93 25.62
N THR A 75 11.89 3.16 25.51
CA THR A 75 11.08 3.65 26.64
C THR A 75 10.98 2.63 27.78
N GLY A 76 11.08 1.33 27.46
CA GLY A 76 11.14 0.26 28.44
C GLY A 76 12.52 0.03 29.06
N GLY A 77 13.55 0.78 28.66
CA GLY A 77 14.92 0.66 29.18
C GLY A 77 15.67 -0.59 28.71
N VAL A 78 15.17 -1.30 27.69
CA VAL A 78 15.78 -2.54 27.16
C VAL A 78 17.00 -2.22 26.28
N ILE A 79 16.92 -1.13 25.52
CA ILE A 79 18.01 -0.64 24.67
C ILE A 79 18.27 0.84 24.92
N ARG A 80 19.51 1.28 24.70
CA ARG A 80 19.87 2.69 24.81
C ARG A 80 19.33 3.49 23.62
N GLN A 81 19.15 4.80 23.81
CA GLN A 81 18.64 5.72 22.78
C GLN A 81 19.54 5.79 21.53
N ASP A 82 20.82 5.49 21.66
CA ASP A 82 21.85 5.55 20.62
C ASP A 82 22.11 4.20 19.92
N ALA A 83 21.46 3.11 20.35
CA ALA A 83 21.76 1.74 19.90
C ALA A 83 21.28 1.41 18.48
N GLY A 84 20.53 2.30 17.83
CA GLY A 84 19.90 2.05 16.53
C GLY A 84 18.79 0.99 16.58
N VAL A 85 18.33 0.54 15.41
CA VAL A 85 17.29 -0.51 15.30
C VAL A 85 17.94 -1.90 15.41
N PRO A 86 17.55 -2.74 16.40
CA PRO A 86 18.11 -4.08 16.52
C PRO A 86 17.80 -4.97 15.31
N PHE A 87 18.76 -5.81 14.90
CA PHE A 87 18.60 -6.68 13.73
C PHE A 87 17.38 -7.61 13.80
N TRP A 88 17.07 -8.15 14.99
CA TRP A 88 15.89 -9.00 15.15
C TRP A 88 14.57 -8.24 14.93
N VAL A 89 14.51 -6.94 15.24
CA VAL A 89 13.33 -6.09 14.96
C VAL A 89 13.17 -5.91 13.45
N ILE A 90 14.28 -5.76 12.73
CA ILE A 90 14.29 -5.68 11.27
C ILE A 90 13.72 -6.97 10.67
N VAL A 91 14.26 -8.13 11.07
CA VAL A 91 13.83 -9.44 10.56
C VAL A 91 12.38 -9.75 10.93
N ALA A 92 11.96 -9.46 12.17
CA ALA A 92 10.59 -9.66 12.61
C ALA A 92 9.60 -8.81 11.81
N SER A 93 9.92 -7.53 11.60
CA SER A 93 9.08 -6.61 10.82
C SER A 93 9.00 -7.03 9.35
N ALA A 94 10.14 -7.39 8.74
CA ALA A 94 10.20 -7.86 7.35
C ALA A 94 9.46 -9.19 7.15
N THR A 95 9.54 -10.11 8.10
CA THR A 95 8.83 -11.39 8.04
C THR A 95 7.33 -11.20 8.22
N SER A 96 6.93 -10.33 9.15
CA SER A 96 5.51 -10.01 9.41
C SER A 96 4.82 -9.39 8.19
N ILE A 97 5.43 -8.39 7.54
CA ILE A 97 4.87 -7.77 6.33
C ILE A 97 4.82 -8.76 5.15
N SER A 98 5.85 -9.61 5.00
CA SER A 98 5.89 -10.63 3.95
C SER A 98 4.77 -11.68 4.14
N LEU A 99 4.60 -12.18 5.37
CA LEU A 99 3.54 -13.12 5.71
C LEU A 99 2.15 -12.49 5.52
N GLY A 100 1.94 -11.26 5.98
CA GLY A 100 0.67 -10.55 5.81
C GLY A 100 0.30 -10.38 4.33
N THR A 101 1.27 -10.01 3.49
CA THR A 101 1.08 -9.86 2.04
C THR A 101 0.73 -11.20 1.38
N TYR A 102 1.43 -12.27 1.76
CA TYR A 102 1.17 -13.62 1.25
C TYR A 102 -0.23 -14.14 1.63
N LEU A 103 -0.68 -13.85 2.86
CA LEU A 103 -1.94 -14.38 3.40
C LEU A 103 -3.19 -13.61 2.98
N GLY A 104 -3.09 -12.32 2.61
CA GLY A 104 -4.27 -11.42 2.68
C GLY A 104 -4.47 -10.34 1.61
N GLY A 105 -3.64 -10.23 0.57
CA GLY A 105 -3.67 -9.08 -0.36
C GLY A 105 -4.77 -9.07 -1.45
N TRP A 106 -5.51 -10.17 -1.64
CA TRP A 106 -6.32 -10.41 -2.85
C TRP A 106 -7.38 -9.35 -3.15
N ARG A 107 -8.09 -8.84 -2.13
CA ARG A 107 -9.11 -7.80 -2.33
C ARG A 107 -8.53 -6.48 -2.81
N VAL A 108 -7.37 -6.10 -2.27
CA VAL A 108 -6.68 -4.88 -2.67
C VAL A 108 -6.18 -5.04 -4.10
N ILE A 109 -5.60 -6.19 -4.45
CA ILE A 109 -5.17 -6.51 -5.81
C ILE A 109 -6.35 -6.42 -6.79
N ARG A 110 -7.50 -7.00 -6.46
CA ARG A 110 -8.72 -6.91 -7.29
C ARG A 110 -9.19 -5.46 -7.46
N THR A 111 -9.24 -4.70 -6.36
CA THR A 111 -9.67 -3.30 -6.39
C THR A 111 -8.73 -2.43 -7.23
N MET A 112 -7.43 -2.63 -7.12
CA MET A 112 -6.43 -1.87 -7.90
C MET A 112 -6.40 -2.29 -9.36
N GLY A 113 -6.37 -3.59 -9.66
CA GLY A 113 -6.21 -4.09 -11.03
C GLY A 113 -7.48 -4.13 -11.87
N LYS A 114 -8.67 -4.15 -11.25
CA LYS A 114 -9.97 -4.23 -11.95
C LYS A 114 -10.95 -3.13 -11.54
N GLY A 115 -10.80 -2.58 -10.34
CA GLY A 115 -11.74 -1.60 -9.77
C GLY A 115 -11.48 -0.16 -10.21
N LEU A 116 -10.22 0.28 -10.30
CA LEU A 116 -9.86 1.63 -10.72
C LEU A 116 -9.84 1.80 -12.23
N THR A 117 -9.07 0.96 -12.92
CA THR A 117 -8.94 0.91 -14.38
C THR A 117 -8.62 -0.54 -14.76
N GLU A 118 -9.03 -0.97 -15.95
CA GLU A 118 -8.55 -2.26 -16.46
C GLU A 118 -7.10 -2.10 -16.95
N ILE A 119 -6.19 -2.76 -16.26
CA ILE A 119 -4.75 -2.68 -16.53
C ILE A 119 -4.32 -3.81 -17.47
N GLU A 120 -3.72 -3.43 -18.60
CA GLU A 120 -2.92 -4.35 -19.42
C GLU A 120 -1.46 -4.39 -18.96
N THR A 121 -0.71 -5.42 -19.36
CA THR A 121 0.70 -5.61 -18.98
C THR A 121 1.59 -4.37 -19.21
N PRO A 122 1.51 -3.63 -20.33
CA PRO A 122 2.32 -2.42 -20.51
C PRO A 122 1.95 -1.28 -19.54
N GLN A 123 0.66 -1.13 -19.22
CA GLN A 123 0.20 -0.17 -18.20
C GLN A 123 0.66 -0.59 -16.81
N GLY A 124 0.59 -1.90 -16.50
CA GLY A 124 1.05 -2.45 -15.23
C GLY A 124 2.54 -2.20 -15.01
N PHE A 125 3.36 -2.51 -16.01
CA PHE A 125 4.79 -2.19 -16.01
C PHE A 125 5.04 -0.69 -15.76
N ALA A 126 4.38 0.19 -16.52
CA ALA A 126 4.57 1.64 -16.37
C ALA A 126 4.12 2.15 -14.99
N ALA A 127 2.98 1.68 -14.48
CA ALA A 127 2.46 2.05 -13.16
C ALA A 127 3.39 1.58 -12.04
N GLU A 128 3.89 0.35 -12.10
CA GLU A 128 4.78 -0.22 -11.10
C GLU A 128 6.16 0.46 -11.13
N SER A 129 6.76 0.66 -12.31
CA SER A 129 8.02 1.39 -12.44
C SER A 129 7.92 2.82 -11.92
N SER A 130 6.83 3.52 -12.23
CA SER A 130 6.58 4.88 -11.74
C SER A 130 6.41 4.90 -10.22
N SER A 131 5.68 3.93 -9.66
CA SER A 131 5.50 3.79 -8.21
C SER A 131 6.83 3.55 -7.52
N ALA A 132 7.62 2.59 -8.01
CA ALA A 132 8.94 2.28 -7.46
C ALA A 132 9.87 3.50 -7.51
N ALA A 133 9.89 4.23 -8.64
CA ALA A 133 10.67 5.45 -8.78
C ALA A 133 10.26 6.52 -7.75
N VAL A 134 8.97 6.83 -7.63
CA VAL A 134 8.46 7.83 -6.68
C VAL A 134 8.75 7.41 -5.23
N ILE A 135 8.53 6.13 -4.89
CA ILE A 135 8.79 5.61 -3.53
C ILE A 135 10.27 5.69 -3.19
N PHE A 136 11.16 5.25 -4.09
CA PHE A 136 12.61 5.29 -3.84
C PHE A 136 13.14 6.72 -3.78
N SER A 137 12.72 7.60 -4.69
CA SER A 137 13.12 9.01 -4.64
C SER A 137 12.69 9.65 -3.33
N SER A 138 11.44 9.48 -2.91
CA SER A 138 10.95 10.05 -1.66
C SER A 138 11.62 9.40 -0.43
N SER A 139 11.93 8.11 -0.47
CA SER A 139 12.69 7.44 0.61
C SER A 139 14.14 7.96 0.69
N HIS A 140 14.77 8.24 -0.45
CA HIS A 140 16.12 8.83 -0.51
C HIS A 140 16.15 10.24 0.09
N PHE A 141 15.11 11.06 -0.16
CA PHE A 141 14.98 12.39 0.44
C PHE A 141 14.40 12.37 1.86
N GLY A 142 14.09 11.19 2.43
CA GLY A 142 13.58 11.04 3.79
C GLY A 142 12.15 11.54 4.00
N PHE A 143 11.37 11.74 2.92
CA PHE A 143 9.98 12.18 3.06
C PHE A 143 9.06 10.99 3.38
N PRO A 144 8.21 11.10 4.43
CA PRO A 144 7.22 10.09 4.71
C PRO A 144 6.11 10.16 3.66
N LEU A 145 6.04 9.14 2.80
CA LEU A 145 4.99 8.98 1.81
C LEU A 145 4.09 7.78 2.15
N SER A 146 2.87 7.78 1.61
CA SER A 146 2.03 6.58 1.58
C SER A 146 2.30 5.79 0.30
N THR A 147 2.86 4.60 0.44
CA THR A 147 3.08 3.66 -0.67
C THR A 147 1.75 3.32 -1.36
N THR A 148 0.65 3.19 -0.60
CA THR A 148 -0.69 2.93 -1.14
C THR A 148 -1.20 4.07 -2.01
N GLN A 149 -1.02 5.33 -1.59
CA GLN A 149 -1.44 6.50 -2.38
C GLN A 149 -0.62 6.63 -3.67
N VAL A 150 0.69 6.36 -3.60
CA VAL A 150 1.56 6.37 -4.78
C VAL A 150 1.17 5.26 -5.75
N CYS A 151 1.03 4.02 -5.29
CA CYS A 151 0.63 2.90 -6.16
C CYS A 151 -0.75 3.13 -6.78
N ALA A 152 -1.74 3.57 -6.00
CA ALA A 152 -3.07 3.89 -6.52
C ALA A 152 -3.03 5.05 -7.52
N GLY A 153 -2.28 6.11 -7.23
CA GLY A 153 -2.05 7.23 -8.13
C GLY A 153 -1.40 6.80 -9.44
N SER A 154 -0.38 5.95 -9.39
CA SER A 154 0.26 5.42 -10.59
C SER A 154 -0.66 4.53 -11.43
N VAL A 155 -1.53 3.74 -10.79
CA VAL A 155 -2.55 2.95 -11.49
C VAL A 155 -3.55 3.85 -12.21
N ILE A 156 -4.04 4.90 -11.54
CA ILE A 156 -4.92 5.91 -12.16
C ILE A 156 -4.18 6.59 -13.33
N GLY A 157 -2.94 7.00 -13.11
CA GLY A 157 -2.11 7.66 -14.11
C GLY A 157 -1.86 6.79 -15.33
N ALA A 158 -1.60 5.49 -15.14
CA ALA A 158 -1.44 4.54 -16.24
C ALA A 158 -2.75 4.25 -16.99
N GLY A 159 -3.90 4.38 -16.32
CA GLY A 159 -5.19 4.48 -16.98
C GLY A 159 -5.23 5.70 -17.90
N LEU A 160 -5.01 6.90 -17.37
CA LEU A 160 -5.06 8.16 -18.12
C LEU A 160 -4.07 8.22 -19.29
N GLY A 161 -2.91 7.58 -19.17
CA GLY A 161 -1.86 7.56 -20.20
C GLY A 161 -2.17 6.68 -21.41
N LYS A 162 -3.18 5.82 -21.35
CA LYS A 162 -3.62 4.96 -22.46
C LYS A 162 -4.85 5.55 -23.15
N ARG A 163 -4.80 5.63 -24.48
CA ARG A 163 -5.94 6.05 -25.30
C ARG A 163 -7.12 5.07 -25.10
N LEU A 164 -8.31 5.60 -24.82
CA LEU A 164 -9.57 4.86 -24.58
C LEU A 164 -9.63 4.05 -23.26
N ALA A 165 -8.70 4.23 -22.34
CA ALA A 165 -8.83 3.60 -21.03
C ALA A 165 -9.87 4.33 -20.16
N GLU A 166 -10.70 3.56 -19.47
CA GLU A 166 -11.70 4.09 -18.55
C GLU A 166 -11.17 4.09 -17.11
N VAL A 167 -11.16 5.26 -16.48
CA VAL A 167 -10.88 5.41 -15.04
C VAL A 167 -12.20 5.58 -14.31
N ARG A 168 -12.40 4.76 -13.28
CA ARG A 168 -13.61 4.75 -12.45
C ARG A 168 -13.45 5.69 -11.26
N TRP A 169 -13.77 6.95 -11.49
CA TRP A 169 -13.63 8.03 -10.51
C TRP A 169 -14.42 7.83 -9.21
N SER A 170 -15.54 7.11 -9.24
CA SER A 170 -16.29 6.78 -8.02
C SER A 170 -15.48 5.93 -7.05
N VAL A 171 -14.72 4.95 -7.55
CA VAL A 171 -13.82 4.11 -6.73
C VAL A 171 -12.67 4.96 -6.19
N ALA A 172 -12.05 5.78 -7.05
CA ALA A 172 -10.97 6.69 -6.64
C ALA A 172 -11.42 7.68 -5.55
N ALA A 173 -12.61 8.26 -5.68
CA ALA A 173 -13.17 9.17 -4.68
C ALA A 173 -13.42 8.45 -3.34
N ARG A 174 -14.00 7.25 -3.36
CA ARG A 174 -14.18 6.43 -2.14
C ARG A 174 -12.86 6.14 -1.44
N MET A 175 -11.80 5.82 -2.20
CA MET A 175 -10.47 5.64 -1.63
C MET A 175 -9.91 6.92 -1.01
N GLY A 176 -10.07 8.06 -1.69
CA GLY A 176 -9.69 9.37 -1.16
C GLY A 176 -10.37 9.69 0.17
N VAL A 177 -11.67 9.45 0.27
CA VAL A 177 -12.44 9.59 1.52
C VAL A 177 -11.93 8.63 2.58
N ALA A 178 -11.68 7.37 2.24
CA ALA A 178 -11.14 6.39 3.18
C ALA A 178 -9.77 6.83 3.74
N TRP A 179 -8.89 7.37 2.91
CA TRP A 179 -7.58 7.89 3.36
C TRP A 179 -7.72 9.04 4.35
N LEU A 180 -8.65 9.97 4.11
CA LEU A 180 -8.93 11.07 5.03
C LEU A 180 -9.51 10.59 6.36
N ILE A 181 -10.41 9.61 6.35
CA ILE A 181 -11.04 9.06 7.56
C ILE A 181 -10.07 8.19 8.38
N THR A 182 -9.10 7.54 7.73
CA THR A 182 -8.17 6.62 8.40
C THR A 182 -7.34 7.31 9.47
N ILE A 183 -6.89 8.56 9.22
CA ILE A 183 -6.07 9.31 10.17
C ILE A 183 -6.81 9.60 11.50
N PRO A 184 -7.99 10.25 11.51
CA PRO A 184 -8.72 10.51 12.75
C PRO A 184 -9.20 9.21 13.41
N ALA A 185 -9.58 8.20 12.63
CA ALA A 185 -9.96 6.89 13.18
C ALA A 185 -8.78 6.22 13.92
N ALA A 186 -7.59 6.22 13.32
CA ALA A 186 -6.38 5.69 13.96
C ALA A 186 -6.01 6.46 15.23
N ALA A 187 -6.12 7.79 15.21
CA ALA A 187 -5.90 8.62 16.39
C ALA A 187 -6.88 8.30 17.52
N LEU A 188 -8.17 8.14 17.20
CA LEU A 188 -9.20 7.78 18.17
C LEU A 188 -8.95 6.39 18.78
N VAL A 189 -8.67 5.38 17.95
CA VAL A 189 -8.37 4.02 18.42
C VAL A 189 -7.12 4.02 19.30
N GLY A 190 -6.07 4.74 18.92
CA GLY A 190 -4.86 4.91 19.73
C GLY A 190 -5.13 5.58 21.07
N ALA A 191 -5.92 6.66 21.09
CA ALA A 191 -6.32 7.35 22.32
C ALA A 191 -7.13 6.46 23.26
N LEU A 192 -8.05 5.65 22.72
CA LEU A 192 -8.84 4.69 23.50
C LEU A 192 -7.99 3.55 24.05
N ALA A 193 -7.05 3.04 23.25
CA ALA A 193 -6.10 2.02 23.68
C ALA A 193 -5.21 2.53 24.83
N TRP A 194 -4.69 3.75 24.71
CA TRP A 194 -3.91 4.37 25.78
C TRP A 194 -4.76 4.63 27.03
N ALA A 195 -5.96 5.21 26.89
CA ALA A 195 -6.83 5.54 28.02
C ALA A 195 -7.27 4.29 28.80
N SER A 196 -7.57 3.19 28.10
CA SER A 196 -7.92 1.90 28.72
C SER A 196 -6.71 1.28 29.44
N ALA A 197 -5.54 1.24 28.80
CA ALA A 197 -4.31 0.77 29.44
C ALA A 197 -3.97 1.58 30.70
N ASN A 198 -4.07 2.91 30.64
CA ASN A 198 -3.74 3.81 31.75
C ASN A 198 -4.72 3.69 32.92
N ARG A 199 -6.00 3.43 32.67
CA ARG A 199 -7.02 3.23 33.72
C ARG A 199 -6.85 1.92 34.49
N ILE A 200 -6.46 0.84 33.79
CA ILE A 200 -6.25 -0.47 34.41
C ILE A 200 -4.89 -0.48 35.14
N GLY A 201 -3.88 0.15 34.54
CA GLY A 201 -2.54 0.24 35.10
C GLY A 201 -1.70 -1.04 34.94
N GLY A 202 -0.38 -0.87 35.01
CA GLY A 202 0.60 -1.95 34.99
C GLY A 202 0.58 -2.82 33.72
N SER A 203 1.12 -4.03 33.84
CA SER A 203 1.15 -5.02 32.75
C SER A 203 -0.25 -5.53 32.37
N LEU A 204 -1.18 -5.53 33.33
CA LEU A 204 -2.57 -5.96 33.09
C LEU A 204 -3.26 -5.07 32.05
N GLY A 205 -3.10 -3.74 32.14
CA GLY A 205 -3.67 -2.83 31.14
C GLY A 205 -3.16 -3.11 29.72
N VAL A 206 -1.85 -3.36 29.57
CA VAL A 206 -1.23 -3.68 28.28
C VAL A 206 -1.73 -5.02 27.72
N LEU A 207 -1.85 -6.04 28.58
CA LEU A 207 -2.35 -7.35 28.18
C LEU A 207 -3.82 -7.30 27.77
N THR A 208 -4.66 -6.53 28.48
CA THR A 208 -6.07 -6.35 28.12
C THR A 208 -6.19 -5.69 26.75
N VAL A 209 -5.48 -4.59 26.50
CA VAL A 209 -5.52 -3.89 25.20
C VAL A 209 -5.00 -4.79 24.07
N SER A 210 -3.94 -5.55 24.32
CA SER A 210 -3.38 -6.51 23.35
C SER A 210 -4.38 -7.63 23.03
N GLY A 211 -5.04 -8.19 24.05
CA GLY A 211 -6.07 -9.22 23.90
C GLY A 211 -7.29 -8.72 23.12
N VAL A 212 -7.80 -7.54 23.45
CA VAL A 212 -8.91 -6.91 22.72
C VAL A 212 -8.52 -6.67 21.26
N SER A 213 -7.32 -6.16 21.00
CA SER A 213 -6.82 -5.92 19.65
C SER A 213 -6.69 -7.22 18.84
N ALA A 214 -6.25 -8.32 19.47
CA ALA A 214 -6.16 -9.63 18.83
C ALA A 214 -7.55 -10.19 18.50
N VAL A 215 -8.52 -10.07 19.41
CA VAL A 215 -9.92 -10.49 19.19
C VAL A 215 -10.56 -9.68 18.07
N LEU A 216 -10.40 -8.36 18.06
CA LEU A 216 -10.92 -7.49 17.00
C LEU A 216 -10.29 -7.85 15.64
N SER A 217 -8.97 -8.06 15.60
CA SER A 217 -8.26 -8.44 14.37
C SER A 217 -8.73 -9.81 13.86
N GLY A 218 -8.90 -10.79 14.75
CA GLY A 218 -9.47 -12.10 14.42
C GLY A 218 -10.91 -12.01 13.92
N GLY A 219 -11.73 -11.18 14.56
CA GLY A 219 -13.10 -10.91 14.13
C GLY A 219 -13.16 -10.29 12.73
N LEU A 220 -12.36 -9.26 12.47
CA LEU A 220 -12.22 -8.63 11.14
C LEU A 220 -11.74 -9.64 10.10
N TYR A 221 -10.79 -10.51 10.45
CA TYR A 221 -10.33 -11.57 9.58
C TYR A 221 -11.45 -12.57 9.24
N LEU A 222 -12.24 -13.00 10.23
CA LEU A 222 -13.38 -13.89 10.00
C LEU A 222 -14.49 -13.23 9.18
N LEU A 223 -14.78 -11.95 9.44
CA LEU A 223 -15.70 -11.14 8.61
C LEU A 223 -15.17 -11.03 7.18
N SER A 224 -13.86 -10.88 7.02
CA SER A 224 -13.23 -10.86 5.71
C SER A 224 -13.39 -12.18 4.96
N ARG A 225 -13.61 -13.32 5.63
CA ARG A 225 -13.87 -14.59 4.95
C ARG A 225 -15.30 -14.76 4.43
N ARG A 226 -16.25 -13.87 4.76
CA ARG A 226 -17.65 -13.97 4.29
C ARG A 226 -17.84 -13.70 2.79
N ALA A 227 -16.95 -12.92 2.18
CA ALA A 227 -16.94 -12.63 0.74
C ALA A 227 -15.51 -12.77 0.21
N PRO A 228 -15.00 -14.00 0.04
CA PRO A 228 -13.59 -14.23 -0.22
C PRO A 228 -13.22 -13.83 -1.65
N VAL A 229 -12.14 -13.06 -1.77
CA VAL A 229 -11.40 -12.88 -3.02
C VAL A 229 -10.12 -13.69 -2.88
N HIS A 230 -9.82 -14.53 -3.87
CA HIS A 230 -8.68 -15.45 -3.89
C HIS A 230 -8.07 -15.52 -5.29
N ALA A 231 -6.94 -16.22 -5.45
CA ALA A 231 -6.22 -16.31 -6.73
C ALA A 231 -7.10 -16.71 -7.93
N GLY A 232 -8.08 -17.61 -7.73
CA GLY A 232 -9.00 -18.04 -8.78
C GLY A 232 -10.03 -17.01 -9.25
N ASN A 233 -10.38 -15.98 -8.45
CA ASN A 233 -11.44 -15.01 -8.79
C ASN A 233 -10.93 -13.55 -8.83
N VAL A 234 -9.67 -13.30 -8.46
CA VAL A 234 -9.09 -11.96 -8.40
C VAL A 234 -9.11 -11.26 -9.77
N ASN A 235 -9.06 -12.03 -10.86
CA ASN A 235 -9.03 -11.54 -12.24
C ASN A 235 -10.40 -11.47 -12.92
N ASP A 236 -11.48 -11.89 -12.25
CA ASP A 236 -12.83 -11.87 -12.83
C ASP A 236 -13.26 -10.44 -13.14
N LYS A 237 -14.17 -10.28 -14.11
CA LYS A 237 -14.69 -8.97 -14.51
C LYS A 237 -15.29 -8.23 -13.32
N TRP A 238 -15.10 -6.90 -13.30
CA TRP A 238 -15.66 -6.07 -12.24
C TRP A 238 -17.17 -5.89 -12.41
N THR A 239 -17.91 -6.43 -11.46
CA THR A 239 -19.38 -6.55 -11.53
C THR A 239 -20.09 -5.24 -11.18
N ALA A 240 -21.37 -5.12 -11.54
CA ALA A 240 -22.18 -3.95 -11.18
C ALA A 240 -22.39 -3.82 -9.65
N LYS A 241 -22.49 -4.95 -8.93
CA LYS A 241 -22.62 -5.00 -7.47
C LYS A 241 -21.40 -4.41 -6.75
N GLU A 242 -20.21 -4.56 -7.33
CA GLU A 242 -18.97 -3.96 -6.82
C GLU A 242 -18.83 -2.47 -7.18
N ARG A 243 -19.64 -1.95 -8.10
CA ARG A 243 -19.68 -0.50 -8.40
C ARG A 243 -20.52 0.25 -7.35
N SER A 244 -21.57 -0.38 -6.82
CA SER A 244 -22.50 0.21 -5.86
C SER A 244 -22.15 -0.03 -4.38
N ALA A 245 -21.35 -1.04 -4.06
CA ALA A 245 -20.72 -1.22 -2.74
C ALA A 245 -19.54 -0.26 -2.55
#